data_AF-A0A974DF88-F1
#
_entry.id   AF-A0A974DF88-F1
#
_cell.length_a   1.000
_cell.length_b   1.000
_cell.length_c   1.000
_cell.angle_alpha   90.00
_cell.angle_beta   90.00
_cell.angle_gamma   90.00
#
_symmetry.space_group_name_H-M   'P 1'
#
loop_
_entity.id
_entity.type
_entity.pdbx_description
1 polymer ?
#
loop_
_entity_poly.entity_id
_entity_poly.type
_entity_poly.pdbx_seq_one_letter_code
_entity_poly.pdbx_strand_id
1 'polypeptide(L)'
;MSAISSLVPSRFLTLTAHLVIVITIFWSRENNVLACLPINFTPQQFSSRDTELIIALSVTLGLFAVEYAGFLSGVSMFNKTQSLLSVGAHASATVSLLFFLFEGWDCSLYWWIMSFCR
;
A
#
# COMPACT_ATOMS: atom_id res chain seq x y z
N MET A 1 -18.24 -21.32 -12.04
CA MET A 1 -18.63 -21.41 -10.61
C MET A 1 -17.45 -21.35 -9.64
N SER A 2 -16.23 -21.76 -10.02
CA SER A 2 -15.04 -21.75 -9.15
C SER A 2 -14.53 -20.37 -8.74
N ALA A 3 -14.56 -19.37 -9.64
CA ALA A 3 -14.04 -18.02 -9.37
C ALA A 3 -14.79 -17.27 -8.25
N ILE A 4 -16.05 -17.63 -7.98
CA ILE A 4 -16.86 -17.01 -6.92
C ILE A 4 -16.49 -17.61 -5.57
N SER A 5 -16.14 -18.90 -5.54
CA SER A 5 -15.71 -19.63 -4.33
C SER A 5 -14.31 -19.20 -3.86
N SER A 6 -13.46 -18.72 -4.77
CA SER A 6 -12.10 -18.27 -4.47
C SER A 6 -12.00 -16.81 -4.06
N LEU A 7 -13.08 -16.02 -4.13
CA LEU A 7 -13.04 -14.57 -3.94
C LEU A 7 -12.59 -14.18 -2.53
N VAL A 8 -13.03 -14.92 -1.51
CA VAL A 8 -12.64 -14.68 -0.11
C VAL A 8 -11.15 -14.98 0.12
N PRO A 9 -10.62 -16.16 -0.27
CA PRO A 9 -9.17 -16.42 -0.24
C PRO A 9 -8.34 -15.43 -1.06
N SER A 10 -8.80 -15.06 -2.26
CA SER A 10 -8.09 -14.10 -3.11
C SER A 10 -7.99 -12.73 -2.45
N ARG A 11 -9.07 -12.24 -1.83
CA ARG A 11 -9.08 -10.96 -1.11
C ARG A 11 -8.13 -10.98 0.08
N PHE A 12 -8.12 -12.06 0.85
CA PHE A 12 -7.16 -12.22 1.94
C PHE A 12 -5.71 -12.13 1.44
N LEU A 13 -5.39 -12.85 0.36
CA LEU A 13 -4.04 -12.85 -0.20
C LEU A 13 -3.62 -11.48 -0.74
N THR A 14 -4.48 -10.78 -1.48
CA THR A 14 -4.15 -9.45 -2.02
C THR A 14 -4.03 -8.40 -0.92
N LEU A 15 -4.90 -8.46 0.10
CA LEU A 15 -4.82 -7.58 1.27
C LEU A 15 -3.50 -7.81 2.03
N THR A 16 -3.14 -9.08 2.25
CA THR A 16 -1.89 -9.47 2.91
C THR A 16 -0.67 -9.03 2.10
N ALA A 17 -0.68 -9.23 0.79
CA ALA A 17 0.42 -8.84 -0.09
C ALA A 17 0.64 -7.31 -0.07
N HIS A 18 -0.44 -6.54 -0.15
CA HIS A 18 -0.36 -5.08 -0.07
C HIS A 18 0.14 -4.62 1.32
N LEU A 19 -0.30 -5.27 2.41
CA LEU A 19 0.25 -4.99 3.74
C LEU A 19 1.76 -5.27 3.83
N VAL A 20 2.22 -6.40 3.31
CA VAL A 20 3.64 -6.79 3.35
C VAL A 20 4.52 -5.81 2.58
N ILE A 21 4.12 -5.38 1.38
CA ILE A 21 4.91 -4.40 0.62
C ILE A 21 4.94 -3.04 1.32
N VAL A 22 3.84 -2.61 1.94
CA VAL A 22 3.80 -1.36 2.73
C VAL A 22 4.73 -1.42 3.94
N ILE A 23 4.77 -2.54 4.66
CA ILE A 23 5.71 -2.75 5.78
C ILE A 23 7.17 -2.76 5.26
N THR A 24 7.40 -3.36 4.10
CA THR A 24 8.73 -3.42 3.48
C THR A 24 9.22 -2.03 3.08
N ILE A 25 8.35 -1.20 2.50
CA ILE A 25 8.65 0.21 2.21
C ILE A 25 8.90 0.99 3.50
N PHE A 26 8.13 0.73 4.56
CA PHE A 26 8.33 1.37 5.86
C PHE A 26 9.70 1.05 6.48
N TRP A 27 10.15 -0.21 6.38
CA TRP A 27 11.49 -0.59 6.83
C TRP A 27 12.61 -0.06 5.94
N SER A 28 12.37 0.06 4.63
CA SER A 28 13.35 0.57 3.67
C SER A 28 13.21 2.07 3.38
N ARG A 29 12.46 2.80 4.20
CA ARG A 29 12.06 4.20 3.91
C ARG A 29 13.25 5.13 3.68
N GLU A 30 14.33 4.98 4.44
CA GLU A 30 15.49 5.86 4.32
C GLU A 30 16.12 5.74 2.93
N ASN A 31 16.27 4.50 2.43
CA ASN A 31 16.78 4.25 1.08
C ASN A 31 15.82 4.77 0.00
N ASN A 32 14.51 4.61 0.19
CA ASN A 32 13.51 5.11 -0.76
C ASN A 32 13.51 6.65 -0.81
N VAL A 33 13.58 7.32 0.35
CA VAL A 33 13.66 8.78 0.43
C VAL A 33 14.95 9.25 -0.24
N LEU A 34 16.10 8.64 0.05
CA LEU A 34 17.36 9.00 -0.60
C LEU A 34 17.31 8.83 -2.14
N ALA A 35 16.63 7.82 -2.65
CA ALA A 35 16.45 7.63 -4.09
C ALA A 35 15.61 8.74 -4.76
N CYS A 36 14.65 9.33 -4.03
CA CYS A 36 13.84 10.45 -4.51
C CYS A 36 14.56 11.81 -4.49
N LEU A 37 15.68 11.95 -3.77
CA LEU A 37 16.33 13.23 -3.55
C LEU A 37 17.43 13.54 -4.60
N PRO A 38 17.62 14.82 -4.94
CA PRO A 38 18.72 15.21 -5.82
C PRO A 38 20.08 14.99 -5.17
N ILE A 39 21.14 14.84 -5.98
CA ILE A 39 22.52 14.61 -5.53
C ILE A 39 22.99 15.66 -4.50
N ASN A 40 22.52 16.91 -4.64
CA ASN A 40 22.81 18.02 -3.71
C ASN A 40 21.58 18.34 -2.85
N PHE A 41 21.22 17.45 -1.94
CA PHE A 41 20.08 17.67 -1.04
C PHE A 41 20.48 18.40 0.25
N THR A 42 19.53 19.15 0.81
CA THR A 42 19.68 19.72 2.16
C THR A 42 19.09 18.79 3.22
N PRO A 43 19.61 18.82 4.47
CA PRO A 43 19.03 18.04 5.57
C PRO A 43 17.54 18.33 5.81
N GLN A 44 17.09 19.57 5.56
CA GLN A 44 15.69 19.97 5.71
C GLN A 44 14.79 19.30 4.66
N GLN A 45 15.26 19.15 3.42
CA GLN A 45 14.52 18.46 2.36
C GLN A 45 14.37 16.97 2.66
N PHE A 46 15.43 16.33 3.16
CA PHE A 46 15.37 14.94 3.58
C PHE A 46 14.33 14.73 4.70
N SER A 47 14.43 15.52 5.78
CA SER A 47 13.52 15.39 6.92
C SER A 47 12.05 15.64 6.56
N SER A 48 11.79 16.60 5.67
CA SER A 48 10.43 16.87 5.19
C SER A 48 9.85 15.70 4.41
N ARG A 49 10.63 15.06 3.53
CA ARG A 49 10.18 13.93 2.71
C ARG A 49 10.05 12.64 3.50
N ASP A 50 10.97 12.38 4.43
CA ASP A 50 10.86 11.25 5.36
C ASP A 50 9.61 11.37 6.23
N THR A 51 9.33 12.56 6.78
CA THR A 51 8.11 12.81 7.58
C THR A 51 6.84 12.58 6.75
N GLU A 52 6.82 13.09 5.51
CA GLU A 52 5.68 12.92 4.60
C GLU A 52 5.41 11.43 4.31
N LEU A 53 6.45 10.66 4.01
CA LEU A 53 6.34 9.23 3.72
C LEU A 53 5.90 8.43 4.96
N ILE A 54 6.43 8.77 6.15
CA ILE A 54 6.02 8.16 7.42
C ILE A 54 4.53 8.41 7.68
N ILE A 55 4.05 9.64 7.49
CA ILE A 55 2.62 9.97 7.68
C ILE A 55 1.77 9.13 6.73
N ALA A 56 2.12 9.09 5.45
CA ALA A 56 1.36 8.37 4.44
C ALA A 56 1.30 6.86 4.73
N LEU A 57 2.44 6.25 5.05
CA LEU A 57 2.51 4.82 5.43
C LEU A 57 1.73 4.53 6.72
N SER A 58 1.80 5.41 7.71
CA SER A 58 1.08 5.25 8.99
C SER A 58 -0.43 5.29 8.80
N VAL A 59 -0.93 6.21 7.98
CA VAL A 59 -2.35 6.28 7.62
C VAL A 59 -2.77 5.02 6.85
N THR A 60 -1.93 4.54 5.92
CA THR A 60 -2.17 3.29 5.20
C THR A 60 -2.30 2.09 6.14
N LEU A 61 -1.40 1.95 7.11
CA LEU A 61 -1.43 0.88 8.12
C LEU A 61 -2.67 0.96 9.02
N GLY A 62 -3.05 2.15 9.48
CA GLY A 62 -4.24 2.34 10.32
C GLY A 62 -5.52 1.91 9.61
N LEU A 63 -5.64 2.25 8.33
CA LEU A 63 -6.81 1.87 7.53
C LEU A 63 -6.76 0.39 7.10
N PHE A 64 -5.58 -0.22 6.95
CA PHE A 64 -5.46 -1.69 6.85
C PHE A 64 -5.99 -2.39 8.08
N ALA A 65 -5.74 -1.86 9.29
CA ALA A 65 -6.26 -2.45 10.51
C ALA A 65 -7.80 -2.47 10.53
N VAL A 66 -8.43 -1.39 10.07
CA VAL A 66 -9.90 -1.32 9.92
C VAL A 66 -10.40 -2.36 8.90
N GLU A 67 -9.76 -2.45 7.73
CA GLU A 67 -10.16 -3.40 6.71
C GLU A 67 -9.95 -4.86 7.12
N TYR A 68 -8.82 -5.18 7.76
CA TYR A 68 -8.55 -6.51 8.32
C TYR A 68 -9.56 -6.87 9.40
N ALA A 69 -9.89 -5.95 10.31
CA ALA A 69 -10.91 -6.19 11.32
C ALA A 69 -12.28 -6.45 10.68
N GLY A 70 -12.67 -5.68 9.67
CA GLY A 70 -13.91 -5.86 8.91
C GLY A 70 -13.93 -7.14 8.05
N PHE A 71 -12.76 -7.62 7.61
CA PHE A 71 -12.62 -8.89 6.90
C PHE A 71 -12.70 -10.09 7.85
N LEU A 72 -11.93 -10.08 8.94
CA LEU A 72 -11.88 -11.17 9.93
C LEU A 72 -13.17 -11.30 10.75
N SER A 73 -13.89 -10.21 10.99
CA SER A 73 -15.22 -10.23 11.60
C SER A 73 -16.32 -10.76 10.67
N GLY A 74 -16.01 -10.98 9.38
CA GLY A 74 -16.98 -11.48 8.39
C GLY A 74 -17.95 -10.42 7.85
N VAL A 75 -17.94 -9.20 8.38
CA VAL A 75 -18.88 -8.12 7.99
C VAL A 75 -18.73 -7.74 6.51
N SER A 76 -17.50 -7.73 5.98
CA SER A 76 -17.24 -7.38 4.58
C SER A 76 -17.09 -8.58 3.63
N MET A 77 -17.13 -9.82 4.13
CA MET A 77 -16.85 -11.03 3.32
C MET A 77 -17.96 -11.36 2.31
N PHE A 78 -19.19 -10.90 2.53
CA PHE A 78 -20.35 -11.34 1.73
C PHE A 78 -20.78 -10.36 0.62
N ASN A 79 -20.13 -9.19 0.52
CA ASN A 79 -20.35 -8.27 -0.61
C ASN A 79 -19.38 -8.60 -1.76
N LYS A 80 -19.90 -9.30 -2.77
CA LYS A 80 -19.12 -9.79 -3.92
C LYS A 80 -18.53 -8.67 -4.79
N THR A 81 -19.28 -7.58 -5.03
CA THR A 81 -18.81 -6.45 -5.83
C THR A 81 -17.69 -5.70 -5.11
N GLN A 82 -17.87 -5.44 -3.81
CA GLN A 82 -16.84 -4.81 -2.99
C GLN A 82 -15.58 -5.68 -2.91
N SER A 83 -15.74 -6.99 -2.78
CA SER A 83 -14.61 -7.92 -2.72
C SER A 83 -13.83 -7.97 -4.03
N LEU A 84 -14.49 -7.91 -5.19
CA LEU A 84 -13.82 -7.87 -6.49
C LEU A 84 -13.04 -6.57 -6.70
N LEU A 85 -13.64 -5.43 -6.35
CA LEU A 85 -12.99 -4.12 -6.44
C LEU A 85 -11.79 -4.03 -5.49
N SER A 86 -11.94 -4.51 -4.24
CA SER A 86 -10.85 -4.59 -3.25
C SER A 86 -9.70 -5.47 -3.76
N VAL A 87 -9.98 -6.65 -4.31
CA VAL A 87 -8.94 -7.52 -4.91
C VAL A 87 -8.17 -6.78 -6.02
N GLY A 88 -8.89 -6.12 -6.94
CA GLY A 88 -8.26 -5.35 -8.02
C GLY A 88 -7.43 -4.16 -7.53
N ALA A 89 -7.96 -3.40 -6.56
CA ALA A 89 -7.29 -2.25 -5.96
C ALA A 89 -6.02 -2.68 -5.21
N HIS A 90 -6.08 -3.66 -4.30
CA HIS A 90 -4.88 -4.10 -3.59
C HIS A 90 -3.87 -4.80 -4.50
N ALA A 91 -4.32 -5.54 -5.52
CA ALA A 91 -3.40 -6.15 -6.48
C ALA A 91 -2.65 -5.09 -7.31
N SER A 92 -3.37 -4.11 -7.86
CA SER A 92 -2.75 -3.00 -8.61
C SER A 92 -1.84 -2.15 -7.72
N ALA A 93 -2.27 -1.81 -6.51
CA ALA A 93 -1.43 -1.13 -5.52
C ALA A 93 -0.14 -1.91 -5.24
N THR A 94 -0.24 -3.23 -5.01
CA THR A 94 0.93 -4.07 -4.73
C THR A 94 1.92 -4.03 -5.89
N VAL A 95 1.45 -4.14 -7.13
CA VAL A 95 2.31 -4.06 -8.32
C VAL A 95 2.94 -2.67 -8.44
N SER A 96 2.17 -1.59 -8.30
CA SER A 96 2.71 -0.23 -8.35
C SER A 96 3.72 0.06 -7.24
N LEU A 97 3.48 -0.44 -6.02
CA LEU A 97 4.39 -0.27 -4.89
C LEU A 97 5.66 -1.11 -5.03
N LEU A 98 5.61 -2.25 -5.71
CA LEU A 98 6.82 -3.01 -6.09
C LEU A 98 7.70 -2.19 -7.04
N PHE A 99 7.11 -1.57 -8.07
CA PHE A 99 7.86 -0.65 -8.95
C PHE A 99 8.39 0.54 -8.17
N PHE A 100 7.59 1.15 -7.30
CA PHE A 100 8.03 2.22 -6.42
C PHE A 100 9.28 1.83 -5.60
N LEU A 101 9.26 0.63 -5.01
CA LEU A 101 10.35 0.12 -4.17
C LEU A 101 11.64 -0.18 -4.98
N PHE A 102 11.52 -0.79 -6.17
CA PHE A 102 12.70 -1.22 -6.93
C PHE A 102 13.28 -0.15 -7.84
N GLU A 103 12.43 0.69 -8.44
CA GLU A 103 12.84 1.72 -9.40
C GLU A 103 13.05 3.09 -8.75
N GLY A 104 12.83 3.21 -7.43
CA GLY A 104 13.06 4.46 -6.69
C GLY A 104 12.21 5.62 -7.20
N TRP A 105 10.90 5.38 -7.40
CA TRP A 105 9.99 6.37 -7.95
C TRP A 105 9.82 7.59 -7.02
N ASP A 106 9.47 8.74 -7.61
CA ASP A 106 9.26 9.98 -6.87
C ASP A 106 8.35 9.79 -5.65
N CYS A 107 8.77 10.33 -4.51
CA CYS A 107 8.09 10.17 -3.24
C CYS A 107 6.64 10.72 -3.23
N SER A 108 6.29 11.62 -4.15
CA SER A 108 4.92 12.11 -4.35
C SER A 108 3.98 11.08 -4.99
N LEU A 109 4.52 10.10 -5.73
CA LEU A 109 3.73 9.04 -6.37
C LEU A 109 3.08 8.11 -5.35
N TYR A 110 3.66 7.98 -4.15
CA TYR A 110 3.07 7.19 -3.07
C TYR A 110 1.65 7.69 -2.70
N TRP A 111 1.45 9.01 -2.59
CA TRP A 111 0.14 9.60 -2.30
C TRP A 111 -0.91 9.32 -3.40
N TRP A 112 -0.47 9.30 -4.66
CA TRP A 112 -1.34 8.97 -5.79
C TRP A 112 -1.75 7.49 -5.76
N ILE A 113 -0.80 6.59 -5.53
CA ILE A 113 -1.09 5.15 -5.40
C ILE A 113 -2.04 4.89 -4.23
N MET A 114 -1.81 5.55 -3.09
CA MET A 114 -2.69 5.48 -1.92
C MET A 114 -4.11 6.01 -2.21
N SER A 115 -4.26 7.04 -3.03
CA SER A 115 -5.57 7.64 -3.34
C SER A 115 -6.39 6.81 -4.33
N PHE A 116 -5.73 6.19 -5.30
CA PHE A 116 -6.40 5.44 -6.37
C PHE A 116 -6.59 3.96 -6.08
N CYS A 117 -5.70 3.35 -5.30
CA CYS A 117 -5.66 1.90 -5.13
C CYS A 117 -5.87 1.48 -3.66
N ARG A 118 -6.67 2.25 -2.94
CA ARG A 118 -7.03 1.99 -1.54
C ARG A 118 -8.13 0.97 -1.37
#